data_AF-A0A6C0KTF8-F1
#
_entry.id   AF-A0A6C0KTF8-F1
#
_cell.length_a   1.000
_cell.length_b   1.000
_cell.length_c   1.000
_cell.angle_alpha   90.00
_cell.angle_beta   90.00
_cell.angle_gamma   90.00
#
_symmetry.space_group_name_H-M   'P 1'
#
loop_
_entity.id
_entity.type
_entity.pdbx_description
1 polymer ?
#
loop_
_entity_poly.entity_id
_entity_poly.type
_entity_poly.pdbx_seq_one_letter_code
_entity_poly.pdbx_strand_id
1 'polypeptide(L)'
;MANNNEDLLKFIGMLVVVGILVFMAAKFLKLQVKVLEGATNMSDAGAASSGEGGNASAYNAKLKASVVKMQDTLLVSKYRADYENILLNLDDYISLLMLKTSLNINLDSEPEAGKPNPNLALLSSIKTLSDAKVSLNTVMKYIDSH
;
A
#
# COMPACT_ATOMS: atom_id res chain seq x y z
N MET A 1 -28.14 76.67 -13.18
CA MET A 1 -27.24 75.57 -13.60
C MET A 1 -26.95 74.64 -12.41
N ALA A 2 -27.98 74.05 -11.78
CA ALA A 2 -27.81 73.20 -10.60
C ALA A 2 -28.11 71.70 -10.84
N ASN A 3 -28.74 71.35 -11.98
CA ASN A 3 -29.18 69.98 -12.25
C ASN A 3 -28.05 69.02 -12.67
N ASN A 4 -27.02 69.55 -13.36
CA ASN A 4 -25.96 68.71 -13.94
C ASN A 4 -25.05 68.08 -12.88
N ASN A 5 -24.89 68.72 -11.72
CA ASN A 5 -24.01 68.20 -10.66
C ASN A 5 -24.68 67.05 -9.89
N GLU A 6 -26.00 67.08 -9.74
CA GLU A 6 -26.75 66.00 -9.09
C GLU A 6 -26.81 64.75 -9.97
N ASP A 7 -27.02 64.93 -11.28
CA ASP A 7 -27.02 63.82 -12.23
C ASP A 7 -25.63 63.20 -12.38
N LEU A 8 -24.56 64.01 -12.36
CA LEU A 8 -23.17 63.53 -12.33
C LEU A 8 -22.88 62.72 -11.06
N LEU A 9 -23.33 63.19 -9.89
CA LEU A 9 -23.08 62.52 -8.61
C LEU A 9 -23.87 61.20 -8.48
N LYS A 10 -25.10 61.15 -9.00
CA LYS A 10 -25.89 59.90 -9.11
C LYS A 10 -25.24 58.89 -10.06
N PHE A 11 -24.73 59.36 -11.20
CA PHE A 11 -24.04 58.50 -12.17
C PHE A 11 -22.74 57.91 -11.59
N ILE A 12 -21.91 58.74 -10.93
CA ILE A 12 -20.68 58.30 -10.26
C ILE A 12 -21.00 57.34 -9.11
N GLY A 13 -22.02 57.66 -8.30
CA GLY A 13 -22.47 56.80 -7.21
C GLY A 13 -22.94 55.43 -7.69
N MET A 14 -23.69 55.38 -8.78
CA MET A 14 -24.13 54.13 -9.41
C MET A 14 -22.94 53.31 -9.91
N LEU A 15 -21.96 53.95 -10.53
CA LEU A 15 -20.74 53.30 -11.04
C LEU A 15 -19.91 52.68 -9.90
N VAL A 16 -19.78 53.39 -8.77
CA VAL A 16 -19.10 52.87 -7.57
C VAL A 16 -19.83 51.66 -6.97
N VAL A 17 -21.16 51.72 -6.86
CA VAL A 17 -21.95 50.60 -6.34
C VAL A 17 -21.82 49.35 -7.23
N VAL A 18 -21.93 49.53 -8.55
CA VAL A 18 -21.73 48.42 -9.50
C VAL A 18 -20.30 47.88 -9.43
N GLY A 19 -19.30 48.75 -9.31
CA GLY A 19 -17.90 48.34 -9.13
C GLY A 19 -17.66 47.50 -7.87
N ILE A 20 -18.29 47.87 -6.75
CA ILE A 20 -18.20 47.12 -5.49
C ILE A 20 -18.87 45.75 -5.62
N LEU A 21 -20.04 45.67 -6.28
CA LEU A 21 -20.74 44.40 -6.50
C LEU A 21 -19.93 43.43 -7.38
N VAL A 22 -19.33 43.94 -8.46
CA VAL A 22 -18.45 43.13 -9.32
C VAL A 22 -17.19 42.67 -8.54
N PHE A 23 -16.61 43.54 -7.71
CA PHE A 23 -15.46 43.19 -6.88
C PHE A 23 -15.80 42.10 -5.85
N MET A 24 -16.95 42.20 -5.17
CA MET A 24 -17.43 41.17 -4.24
C MET A 24 -17.69 39.84 -4.95
N ALA A 25 -18.34 39.86 -6.12
CA ALA A 25 -18.60 38.65 -6.90
C ALA A 25 -17.30 37.97 -7.35
N ALA A 26 -16.30 38.74 -7.81
CA ALA A 26 -15.00 38.21 -8.18
C ALA A 26 -14.23 37.60 -6.99
N LYS A 27 -14.32 38.20 -5.80
CA LYS A 27 -13.73 37.65 -4.56
C LYS A 27 -14.44 36.37 -4.13
N PHE A 28 -15.77 36.32 -4.25
CA PHE A 28 -16.57 35.14 -3.90
C PHE A 28 -16.32 33.98 -4.87
N LEU A 29 -16.22 34.24 -6.17
CA LEU A 29 -15.83 33.24 -7.17
C LEU A 29 -14.42 32.70 -6.91
N LYS A 30 -13.44 33.55 -6.57
CA LYS A 30 -12.09 33.08 -6.18
C LYS A 30 -12.11 32.20 -4.93
N LEU A 31 -12.99 32.50 -3.96
CA LEU A 31 -13.15 31.68 -2.77
C LEU A 31 -13.77 30.31 -3.13
N GLN A 32 -14.82 30.31 -3.95
CA GLN A 32 -15.47 29.09 -4.43
C GLN A 32 -14.53 28.24 -5.27
N VAL A 33 -13.75 28.84 -6.17
CA VAL A 33 -12.74 28.14 -6.98
C VAL A 33 -11.64 27.57 -6.08
N LYS A 34 -11.17 28.29 -5.06
CA LYS A 34 -10.16 27.78 -4.12
C LYS A 34 -10.67 26.62 -3.25
N VAL A 35 -11.95 26.65 -2.86
CA VAL A 35 -12.61 25.55 -2.13
C VAL A 35 -12.86 24.37 -3.06
N LEU A 36 -13.28 24.62 -4.30
CA LEU A 36 -13.49 23.60 -5.32
C LEU A 36 -12.16 22.95 -5.74
N GLU A 37 -11.09 23.71 -5.95
CA GLU A 37 -9.73 23.22 -6.19
C GLU A 37 -9.19 22.44 -4.98
N GLY A 38 -9.51 22.87 -3.75
CA GLY A 38 -9.21 22.13 -2.53
C GLY A 38 -9.91 20.77 -2.49
N ALA A 39 -11.15 20.69 -2.97
CA ALA A 39 -11.92 19.45 -3.06
C ALA A 39 -11.55 18.58 -4.28
N THR A 40 -11.19 19.18 -5.42
CA THR A 40 -10.78 18.42 -6.61
C THR A 40 -9.37 17.85 -6.48
N ASN A 41 -8.48 18.48 -5.70
CA ASN A 41 -7.23 17.87 -5.23
C ASN A 41 -7.47 16.66 -4.30
N MET A 42 -8.67 16.53 -3.69
CA MET A 42 -9.05 15.33 -2.94
C MET A 42 -9.62 14.24 -3.85
N SER A 43 -10.20 14.58 -5.01
CA SER A 43 -10.64 13.59 -6.01
C SER A 43 -9.51 13.13 -6.94
N ASP A 44 -8.45 13.92 -7.07
CA ASP A 44 -7.12 13.49 -7.55
C ASP A 44 -6.17 13.20 -6.36
N ALA A 45 -6.74 12.77 -5.22
CA ALA A 45 -5.96 12.18 -4.14
C ALA A 45 -5.27 10.94 -4.71
N GLY A 46 -4.03 11.15 -5.18
CA GLY A 46 -3.12 10.12 -5.63
C GLY A 46 -3.22 8.97 -4.65
N ALA A 47 -3.67 7.82 -5.16
CA ALA A 47 -4.03 6.65 -4.39
C ALA A 47 -3.08 6.47 -3.20
N ALA A 48 -3.51 6.84 -1.99
CA ALA A 48 -2.69 6.93 -0.77
C ALA A 48 -1.54 5.93 -0.83
N SER A 49 -0.35 6.44 -1.19
CA SER A 49 0.82 5.61 -1.50
C SER A 49 1.56 5.21 -0.23
N SER A 50 1.38 5.98 0.84
CA SER A 50 1.94 5.72 2.17
C SER A 50 0.88 5.84 3.27
N GLY A 51 1.08 5.10 4.36
CA GLY A 51 0.24 5.14 5.57
C GLY A 51 0.71 6.14 6.62
N GLU A 52 1.44 7.18 6.23
CA GLU A 52 2.08 8.10 7.18
C GLU A 52 1.11 9.21 7.63
N GLY A 53 1.09 9.49 8.95
CA GLY A 53 0.35 10.60 9.54
C GLY A 53 -1.14 10.58 9.23
N GLY A 54 -1.67 11.73 8.76
CA GLY A 54 -3.10 11.89 8.43
C GLY A 54 -3.62 10.96 7.33
N ASN A 55 -2.74 10.29 6.58
CA ASN A 55 -3.11 9.36 5.52
C ASN A 55 -3.30 7.91 5.98
N ALA A 56 -2.98 7.59 7.25
CA ALA A 56 -3.03 6.23 7.79
C ALA A 56 -4.41 5.58 7.66
N SER A 57 -5.48 6.34 7.86
CA SER A 57 -6.86 5.83 7.75
C SER A 57 -7.22 5.42 6.31
N ALA A 58 -6.89 6.27 5.34
CA ALA A 58 -7.13 5.99 3.93
C ALA A 58 -6.27 4.83 3.40
N TYR A 59 -5.00 4.76 3.82
CA TYR A 59 -4.11 3.65 3.51
C TYR A 59 -4.61 2.31 4.09
N ASN A 60 -5.08 2.30 5.34
CA ASN A 60 -5.67 1.12 5.97
C ASN A 60 -6.93 0.63 5.21
N ALA A 61 -7.79 1.55 4.75
CA ALA A 61 -8.95 1.20 3.94
C ALA A 61 -8.53 0.53 2.61
N LYS A 62 -7.50 1.05 1.94
CA LYS A 62 -6.93 0.47 0.71
C LYS A 62 -6.30 -0.90 0.96
N LEU A 63 -5.60 -1.07 2.09
CA LEU A 63 -5.03 -2.35 2.49
C LEU A 63 -6.13 -3.40 2.73
N LYS A 64 -7.17 -3.05 3.48
CA LYS A 64 -8.33 -3.94 3.70
C LYS A 64 -9.01 -4.35 2.40
N ALA A 65 -9.23 -3.40 1.48
CA ALA A 65 -9.80 -3.72 0.17
C ALA A 65 -8.91 -4.69 -0.63
N SER A 66 -7.59 -4.55 -0.52
CA SER A 66 -6.63 -5.46 -1.16
C SER A 66 -6.66 -6.86 -0.52
N VAL A 67 -6.76 -6.94 0.80
CA VAL A 67 -6.90 -8.22 1.53
C VAL A 67 -8.18 -8.95 1.12
N VAL A 68 -9.32 -8.26 1.11
CA VAL A 68 -10.60 -8.87 0.67
C VAL A 68 -10.50 -9.36 -0.76
N LYS A 69 -9.93 -8.54 -1.67
CA LYS A 69 -9.71 -8.97 -3.06
C LYS A 69 -8.83 -10.23 -3.16
N MET A 70 -7.78 -10.33 -2.35
CA MET A 70 -6.93 -11.52 -2.31
C MET A 70 -7.69 -12.74 -1.77
N GLN A 71 -8.48 -12.58 -0.71
CA GLN A 71 -9.32 -13.65 -0.17
C GLN A 71 -10.33 -14.16 -1.21
N ASP A 72 -11.01 -13.25 -1.91
CA ASP A 72 -11.97 -13.57 -2.96
C ASP A 72 -11.31 -14.24 -4.17
N THR A 73 -10.08 -13.85 -4.50
CA THR A 73 -9.32 -14.44 -5.62
C THR A 73 -8.83 -15.84 -5.29
N LEU A 74 -8.33 -16.05 -4.08
CA LEU A 74 -7.80 -17.34 -3.63
C LEU A 74 -8.92 -18.30 -3.25
N LEU A 75 -10.12 -17.83 -2.93
CA LEU A 75 -11.25 -18.68 -2.55
C LEU A 75 -10.85 -19.69 -1.44
N VAL A 76 -10.12 -19.20 -0.43
CA VAL A 76 -9.44 -20.04 0.59
C VAL A 76 -10.41 -21.01 1.25
N SER A 77 -11.60 -20.59 1.65
CA SER A 77 -12.58 -21.47 2.29
C SER A 77 -13.09 -22.58 1.37
N LYS A 78 -13.09 -22.39 0.03
CA LYS A 78 -13.52 -23.41 -0.94
C LYS A 78 -12.42 -24.43 -1.22
N TYR A 79 -11.18 -23.97 -1.36
CA TYR A 79 -10.02 -24.80 -1.72
C TYR A 79 -9.13 -25.13 -0.52
N ARG A 80 -9.64 -24.98 0.71
CA ARG A 80 -8.89 -25.17 1.96
C ARG A 80 -8.14 -26.50 1.99
N ALA A 81 -8.84 -27.60 1.70
CA ALA A 81 -8.26 -28.95 1.71
C ALA A 81 -7.15 -29.12 0.65
N ASP A 82 -7.34 -28.55 -0.55
CA ASP A 82 -6.33 -28.61 -1.60
C ASP A 82 -5.08 -27.79 -1.23
N TYR A 83 -5.26 -26.61 -0.63
CA TYR A 83 -4.16 -25.79 -0.14
C TYR A 83 -3.41 -26.43 1.02
N GLU A 84 -4.13 -27.06 1.96
CA GLU A 84 -3.53 -27.83 3.05
C GLU A 84 -2.68 -28.99 2.50
N ASN A 85 -3.22 -29.76 1.55
CA ASN A 85 -2.49 -30.85 0.90
C ASN A 85 -1.24 -30.34 0.15
N ILE A 86 -1.32 -29.20 -0.54
CA ILE A 86 -0.15 -28.60 -1.20
C ILE A 86 0.92 -28.23 -0.17
N LEU A 87 0.54 -27.62 0.95
CA LEU A 87 1.48 -27.24 2.01
C LEU A 87 2.11 -28.45 2.70
N LEU A 88 1.36 -29.52 2.93
CA LEU A 88 1.89 -30.77 3.48
C LEU A 88 2.92 -31.41 2.52
N ASN A 89 2.60 -31.49 1.23
CA ASN A 89 3.54 -32.00 0.22
C ASN A 89 4.80 -31.11 0.13
N LEU A 90 4.66 -29.79 0.31
CA LEU A 90 5.80 -28.88 0.32
C LEU A 90 6.65 -29.04 1.60
N ASP A 91 6.02 -29.30 2.75
CA ASP A 91 6.71 -29.62 4.01
C ASP A 91 7.55 -30.90 3.88
N ASP A 92 6.98 -31.93 3.28
CA ASP A 92 7.68 -33.18 2.97
C ASP A 92 8.84 -32.95 1.99
N TYR A 93 8.59 -32.17 0.92
CA TYR A 93 9.62 -31.83 -0.06
C TYR A 93 10.80 -31.08 0.57
N ILE A 94 10.55 -30.08 1.42
CA ILE A 94 11.60 -29.35 2.14
C ILE A 94 12.36 -30.30 3.07
N SER A 95 11.66 -31.21 3.74
CA SER A 95 12.30 -32.21 4.62
C SER A 95 13.24 -33.14 3.85
N LEU A 96 12.82 -33.61 2.67
CA LEU A 96 13.67 -34.38 1.76
C LEU A 96 14.84 -33.56 1.22
N LEU A 97 14.64 -32.27 0.96
CA LEU A 97 15.70 -31.38 0.49
C LEU A 97 16.73 -31.12 1.59
N MET A 98 16.31 -30.91 2.83
CA MET A 98 17.22 -30.83 3.99
C MET A 98 18.01 -32.13 4.16
N LEU A 99 17.36 -33.29 4.05
CA LEU A 99 18.04 -34.58 4.13
C LEU A 99 19.08 -34.71 3.01
N LYS A 100 18.70 -34.40 1.77
CA LYS A 100 19.63 -34.41 0.62
C LYS A 100 20.82 -33.49 0.86
N THR A 101 20.59 -32.26 1.31
CA THR A 101 21.68 -31.31 1.60
C THR A 101 22.59 -31.82 2.73
N SER A 102 22.01 -32.43 3.77
CA SER A 102 22.77 -33.00 4.89
C SER A 102 23.63 -34.19 4.46
N LEU A 103 23.12 -35.05 3.57
CA LEU A 103 23.86 -36.19 3.03
C LEU A 103 24.96 -35.80 2.03
N ASN A 104 24.93 -34.57 1.50
CA ASN A 104 25.97 -34.04 0.61
C ASN A 104 27.07 -33.27 1.35
N ILE A 105 27.04 -33.21 2.69
CA ILE A 105 28.13 -32.66 3.49
C ILE A 105 29.36 -33.56 3.31
N ASN A 106 30.45 -32.98 2.81
CA ASN A 106 31.68 -33.70 2.55
C ASN A 106 32.63 -33.53 3.76
N LEU A 107 32.77 -34.58 4.56
CA LEU A 107 33.62 -34.57 5.76
C LEU A 107 35.12 -34.60 5.44
N ASP A 108 35.48 -35.01 4.22
CA ASP A 108 36.87 -35.12 3.77
C ASP A 108 37.39 -33.81 3.16
N SER A 109 36.50 -32.83 2.92
CA SER A 109 36.90 -31.49 2.49
C SER A 109 37.49 -30.69 3.66
N GLU A 110 38.80 -30.76 3.81
CA GLU A 110 39.58 -29.84 4.64
C GLU A 110 39.36 -28.39 4.16
N PRO A 111 39.25 -27.41 5.08
CA PRO A 111 39.20 -26.01 4.70
C PRO A 111 40.53 -25.59 4.06
N GLU A 112 40.52 -25.28 2.75
CA GLU A 112 41.68 -24.66 2.11
C GLU A 112 41.90 -23.24 2.67
N ALA A 113 43.15 -22.89 2.96
CA ALA A 113 43.52 -21.57 3.46
C ALA A 113 43.05 -20.47 2.48
N GLY A 114 42.20 -19.56 2.97
CA GLY A 114 41.65 -18.46 2.17
C GLY A 114 40.35 -18.78 1.42
N LYS A 115 39.79 -20.00 1.54
CA LYS A 115 38.48 -20.34 0.99
C LYS A 115 37.47 -20.66 2.12
N PRO A 116 36.20 -20.23 1.98
CA PRO A 116 35.16 -20.61 2.92
C PRO A 116 34.94 -22.13 2.87
N ASN A 117 34.75 -22.74 4.03
CA ASN A 117 34.48 -24.17 4.15
C ASN A 117 33.26 -24.53 3.27
N PRO A 118 33.38 -25.48 2.32
CA PRO A 118 32.28 -25.82 1.40
C PRO A 118 31.03 -26.32 2.13
N ASN A 119 31.19 -26.94 3.30
CA ASN A 119 30.08 -27.40 4.13
C ASN A 119 29.34 -26.26 4.83
N LEU A 120 29.96 -25.09 5.03
CA LEU A 120 29.30 -23.97 5.69
C LEU A 120 28.13 -23.42 4.85
N ALA A 121 28.28 -23.42 3.52
CA ALA A 121 27.19 -23.05 2.61
C ALA A 121 26.03 -24.05 2.67
N LEU A 122 26.32 -25.35 2.76
CA LEU A 122 25.31 -26.40 2.92
C LEU A 122 24.58 -26.26 4.27
N LEU A 123 25.31 -26.01 5.36
CA LEU A 123 24.73 -25.78 6.69
C LEU A 123 23.83 -24.53 6.74
N SER A 124 24.24 -23.44 6.08
CA SER A 124 23.42 -22.23 5.94
C SER A 124 22.14 -22.50 5.13
N SER A 125 22.25 -23.34 4.10
CA SER A 125 21.10 -23.78 3.30
C SER A 125 20.13 -24.61 4.14
N ILE A 126 20.63 -25.54 4.96
CA ILE A 126 19.80 -26.33 5.89
C ILE A 126 19.06 -25.41 6.87
N LYS A 127 19.73 -24.40 7.43
CA LYS A 127 19.08 -23.42 8.30
C LYS A 127 17.93 -22.69 7.58
N THR A 128 18.19 -22.21 6.36
CA THR A 128 17.18 -21.50 5.57
C THR A 128 15.96 -22.38 5.29
N LEU A 129 16.19 -23.66 4.99
CA LEU A 129 15.12 -24.64 4.77
C LEU A 129 14.32 -24.93 6.05
N SER A 130 15.01 -25.01 7.20
CA SER A 130 14.35 -25.14 8.51
C SER A 130 13.46 -23.92 8.80
N ASP A 131 13.95 -22.71 8.55
CA ASP A 131 13.18 -21.47 8.76
C ASP A 131 11.97 -21.39 7.80
N ALA A 132 12.13 -21.88 6.55
CA ALA A 132 11.02 -22.02 5.61
C ALA A 132 9.94 -22.99 6.11
N LYS A 133 10.33 -24.13 6.69
CA LYS A 133 9.41 -25.11 7.30
C LYS A 133 8.56 -24.49 8.42
N VAL A 134 9.18 -23.68 9.28
CA VAL A 134 8.48 -22.93 10.34
C VAL A 134 7.49 -21.92 9.74
N SER A 135 7.89 -21.25 8.66
CA SER A 135 7.03 -20.29 7.96
C SER A 135 5.80 -20.98 7.33
N LEU A 136 5.98 -22.15 6.72
CA LEU A 136 4.87 -22.94 6.16
C LEU A 136 3.85 -23.37 7.23
N ASN A 137 4.31 -23.73 8.44
CA ASN A 137 3.40 -24.02 9.55
C ASN A 137 2.53 -22.80 9.90
N THR A 138 3.10 -21.60 9.84
CA THR A 138 2.33 -20.36 10.05
C THR A 138 1.27 -20.15 8.96
N VAL A 139 1.60 -20.44 7.70
CA VAL A 139 0.64 -20.38 6.58
C VAL A 139 -0.47 -21.44 6.75
N MET A 140 -0.12 -22.64 7.20
CA MET A 140 -1.07 -23.72 7.46
C MET A 140 -2.07 -23.32 8.56
N LYS A 141 -1.61 -22.71 9.65
CA LYS A 141 -2.48 -22.15 10.70
C LYS A 141 -3.40 -21.03 10.18
N TYR A 142 -2.93 -20.21 9.26
CA TYR A 142 -3.76 -19.19 8.61
C TYR A 142 -4.88 -19.81 7.77
N ILE A 143 -4.59 -20.87 7.02
CA ILE A 143 -5.60 -21.60 6.25
C ILE A 143 -6.59 -22.31 7.18
N ASP A 144 -6.11 -22.87 8.30
CA ASP A 144 -6.96 -23.54 9.29
C ASP A 144 -7.93 -22.57 9.99
N SER A 145 -7.56 -21.29 10.13
CA SER A 145 -8.41 -20.28 10.75
C SER A 145 -9.53 -19.74 9.84
N HIS A 146 -9.64 -20.20 8.59
CA HIS A 146 -10.62 -19.74 7.59
C HIS A 146 -11.51 -20.89 7.09
#